data_AF-A0A6M1ZCZ0-F1
#
_entry.id   AF-A0A6M1ZCZ0-F1
#
_cell.length_a   1.000
_cell.length_b   1.000
_cell.length_c   1.000
_cell.angle_alpha   90.00
_cell.angle_beta   90.00
_cell.angle_gamma   90.00
#
_symmetry.space_group_name_H-M   'P 1'
#
loop_
_entity.id
_entity.type
_entity.pdbx_description
1 polymer ?
#
loop_
_entity_poly.entity_id
_entity_poly.type
_entity_poly.pdbx_seq_one_letter_code
_entity_poly.pdbx_strand_id
1 'polypeptide(L)' 'MPETLVVVSKIKKFIKEKAELSTSAGAIDKISEIVEKECLKAAQKAKESNRKTVLDRDFPEEM' A
#
# COMPACT_ATOMS: atom_id res chain seq x y z
N MET A 1 -9.60 -14.86 0.34
CA MET A 1 -9.83 -13.50 -0.18
C MET A 1 -8.73 -12.64 0.41
N PRO A 2 -7.96 -11.89 -0.39
CA PRO A 2 -6.93 -11.00 0.14
C PRO A 2 -7.57 -10.00 1.11
N GLU A 3 -6.89 -9.70 2.21
CA GLU A 3 -7.36 -8.69 3.15
C GLU A 3 -7.26 -7.31 2.50
N THR A 4 -8.35 -6.54 2.54
CA THR A 4 -8.34 -5.19 1.98
C THR A 4 -7.70 -4.23 2.99
N LEU A 5 -6.45 -3.83 2.74
CA LEU A 5 -5.68 -2.93 3.60
C LEU A 5 -5.90 -1.44 3.31
N VAL A 6 -6.74 -1.11 2.33
CA VAL A 6 -6.98 0.26 1.86
C VAL A 6 -8.44 0.64 1.93
N VAL A 7 -8.71 1.94 2.10
CA VAL A 7 -10.07 2.47 2.02
C VAL A 7 -10.49 2.55 0.54
N VAL A 8 -11.23 1.54 0.08
CA VAL A 8 -11.65 1.36 -1.32
C VAL A 8 -12.26 2.62 -1.93
N SER A 9 -13.12 3.34 -1.19
CA SER A 9 -13.77 4.56 -1.67
C SER A 9 -12.77 5.70 -1.95
N LYS A 10 -11.70 5.81 -1.16
CA LYS A 10 -10.65 6.82 -1.39
C LYS A 10 -9.86 6.51 -2.65
N ILE A 11 -9.49 5.25 -2.86
CA ILE A 11 -8.76 4.82 -4.07
C ILE A 11 -9.60 5.04 -5.32
N LYS A 12 -10.87 4.62 -5.31
CA LYS A 12 -11.80 4.83 -6.42
C LYS A 12 -11.97 6.31 -6.75
N LYS A 13 -12.16 7.14 -5.72
CA LYS A 13 -12.27 8.60 -5.88
C LYS A 13 -11.00 9.19 -6.48
N PHE A 14 -9.82 8.83 -5.95
CA PHE A 14 -8.54 9.31 -6.43
C PHE A 14 -8.31 9.00 -7.91
N ILE A 15 -8.52 7.75 -8.33
CA ILE A 15 -8.35 7.34 -9.74
C ILE A 15 -9.35 8.06 -10.64
N LYS A 16 -10.61 8.20 -10.20
CA LYS A 16 -11.63 8.93 -10.96
C LYS A 16 -11.28 10.40 -11.12
N GLU A 17 -10.82 11.08 -10.07
CA GLU A 17 -10.50 12.51 -10.11
C GLU A 17 -9.22 12.80 -10.90
N LYS A 18 -8.24 11.88 -10.93
CA LYS A 18 -6.94 12.09 -11.59
C LYS A 18 -6.88 11.58 -13.03
N ALA A 19 -7.65 10.55 -13.35
CA ALA A 19 -7.58 9.87 -14.65
C ALA A 19 -8.95 9.68 -15.32
N GLU A 20 -10.05 10.11 -14.69
CA GLU A 20 -11.43 9.92 -15.19
C GLU A 20 -11.79 8.43 -15.42
N LEU A 21 -11.14 7.52 -14.70
CA LEU A 21 -11.34 6.07 -14.82
C LEU A 21 -12.14 5.48 -13.65
N SER A 22 -12.88 4.40 -13.94
CA SER A 22 -13.45 3.52 -12.92
C SER A 22 -12.45 2.46 -12.47
N THR A 23 -12.51 2.06 -11.19
CA THR A 23 -11.62 1.03 -10.62
C THR A 23 -12.35 -0.29 -10.42
N SER A 24 -11.80 -1.39 -10.96
CA SER A 24 -12.31 -2.75 -10.78
C SER A 24 -12.01 -3.30 -9.37
N ALA A 25 -12.72 -4.36 -8.96
CA ALA A 25 -12.44 -5.04 -7.70
C ALA A 25 -11.02 -5.65 -7.68
N GLY A 26 -10.60 -6.32 -8.76
CA GLY A 26 -9.26 -6.91 -8.83
C GLY A 26 -8.11 -5.91 -8.75
N ALA A 27 -8.33 -4.65 -9.18
CA ALA A 27 -7.34 -3.60 -8.99
C ALA A 27 -7.17 -3.24 -7.50
N ILE A 28 -8.25 -3.27 -6.70
CA ILE A 28 -8.19 -3.03 -5.25
C ILE A 28 -7.45 -4.17 -4.54
N ASP A 29 -7.70 -5.42 -4.95
CA ASP A 29 -6.98 -6.58 -4.43
C ASP A 29 -5.48 -6.43 -4.70
N LYS A 30 -5.10 -6.06 -5.93
CA LYS A 30 -3.70 -5.86 -6.30
C LYS A 30 -3.03 -4.73 -5.52
N ILE A 31 -3.73 -3.62 -5.31
CA ILE A 31 -3.23 -2.51 -4.47
C ILE A 31 -3.02 -2.98 -3.03
N SER A 32 -3.94 -3.79 -2.49
CA SER A 32 -3.82 -4.31 -1.12
C SER A 32 -2.59 -5.23 -0.98
N GLU A 33 -2.34 -6.11 -1.96
CA GLU A 33 -1.13 -6.93 -2.01
C GLU A 33 0.16 -6.10 -2.05
N ILE A 34 0.17 -4.99 -2.80
CA ILE A 34 1.33 -4.08 -2.87
C ILE A 34 1.56 -3.43 -1.49
N VAL A 35 0.51 -2.91 -0.86
CA VAL A 35 0.60 -2.30 0.47
C VAL A 35 1.12 -3.31 1.49
N GLU A 36 0.56 -4.52 1.51
CA GLU A 36 1.00 -5.58 2.42
C GLU A 36 2.48 -5.89 2.26
N LYS A 37 2.93 -6.11 1.01
CA LYS A 37 4.32 -6.43 0.70
C LYS A 37 5.28 -5.34 1.15
N GLU A 38 4.96 -4.08 0.89
CA GLU A 38 5.83 -2.96 1.27
C GLU A 38 5.82 -2.73 2.79
N CYS A 39 4.67 -2.91 3.48
CA CYS A 39 4.62 -2.88 4.93
C CYS A 39 5.50 -3.97 5.58
N LEU A 40 5.47 -5.20 5.05
CA LEU A 40 6.29 -6.29 5.56
C LEU A 40 7.79 -6.03 5.36
N LYS A 41 8.18 -5.51 4.19
CA LYS A 41 9.57 -5.11 3.92
C LYS A 41 10.04 -3.98 4.84
N ALA A 42 9.22 -2.95 5.01
CA ALA A 42 9.53 -1.83 5.88
C ALA A 42 9.67 -2.27 7.34
N ALA A 43 8.78 -3.16 7.81
CA ALA A 43 8.86 -3.77 9.13
C ALA A 43 10.15 -4.60 9.30
N GLN A 44 10.58 -5.33 8.27
CA GLN A 44 11.81 -6.10 8.30
C GLN A 44 13.05 -5.18 8.43
N LYS A 45 13.15 -4.12 7.63
CA LYS A 45 14.24 -3.13 7.74
C LYS A 45 14.28 -2.46 9.12
N ALA A 46 13.11 -2.14 9.68
CA ALA A 46 13.03 -1.57 11.03
C ALA A 46 13.57 -2.55 12.09
N LYS A 47 13.23 -3.84 11.99
CA LYS A 47 13.75 -4.89 12.86
C LYS A 47 15.25 -5.06 12.74
N GLU A 48 15.78 -5.10 11.51
CA GLU A 48 17.22 -5.18 11.24
C GLU A 48 17.98 -3.98 11.80
N SER A 49 17.33 -2.82 11.84
CA SER A 49 17.83 -1.61 12.49
C SER A 49 17.66 -1.58 14.02
N ASN A 50 17.26 -2.69 14.65
CA ASN A 50 16.93 -2.80 16.09
C ASN A 50 15.86 -1.79 16.57
N ARG A 51 14.91 -1.42 15.72
CA ARG A 51 13.81 -0.51 16.05
C ARG A 51 12.49 -1.27 16.22
N LYS A 52 11.63 -0.74 17.09
CA LYS A 52 10.23 -1.19 17.28
C LYS A 52 9.22 -0.37 16.47
N THR A 53 9.70 0.64 15.75
CA THR A 53 8.88 1.60 15.00
C THR A 53 9.37 1.64 13.56
N VAL A 54 8.44 1.39 12.63
CA VAL A 54 8.64 1.62 11.19
C VAL A 54 8.64 3.12 10.95
N LEU A 55 9.62 3.61 10.20
CA LEU A 55 9.79 5.02 9.85
C LEU A 55 9.70 5.19 8.34
N ASP A 56 9.49 6.42 7.88
CA ASP A 56 9.33 6.75 6.46
C ASP A 56 10.46 6.19 5.59
N ARG A 57 11.71 6.28 6.08
CA ARG A 57 12.92 5.76 5.44
C ARG A 57 12.97 4.23 5.25
N ASP A 58 12.06 3.48 5.88
CA ASP A 58 11.96 2.03 5.68
C ASP A 58 11.22 1.69 4.38
N PHE A 59 10.40 2.60 3.87
CA PHE A 59 9.73 2.47 2.59
C PHE A 59 10.67 2.86 1.44
N PRO A 60 10.46 2.31 0.22
CA PRO A 60 11.25 2.70 -0.95
C PRO A 60 11.02 4.18 -1.30
N GLU A 61 12.08 4.88 -1.73
CA GLU A 61 12.00 6.28 -2.17
C GLU A 61 11.37 6.42 -3.57
N GLU A 62 11.38 5.36 -4.38
CA GLU A 62 10.81 5.33 -5.73
C GLU A 62 9.93 4.09 -5.90
N MET A 63 8.72 4.28 -6.44
CA MET A 63 7.75 3.24 -6.80
C MET A 63 7.25 3.40 -8.22
#